data_AF-A0ABD5RYX2-F1
#
_entry.id   AF-A0ABD5RYX2-F1
#
_cell.length_a   1.000
_cell.length_b   1.000
_cell.length_c   1.000
_cell.angle_alpha   90.00
_cell.angle_beta   90.00
_cell.angle_gamma   90.00
#
_symmetry.space_group_name_H-M   'P 1'
#
loop_
_entity.id
_entity.type
_entity.pdbx_description
1 polymer ?
#
loop_
_entity_poly.entity_id
_entity_poly.type
_entity_poly.pdbx_seq_one_letter_code
_entity_poly.pdbx_strand_id
1 'polypeptide(L)'
;MSQATTYGRLTATIRETAADDRKLAGAFFLALAAQFMTVIMLAAAMVPGYDFGGGAISDLGVAAETALLFNASLVVVGLFNLLGGYFFYRTHGKRWIFGVFALAGIGAIGAGLFPLDTGAPHSLSALLAFLFFNVQALASATRLRGAMRAVSVLAGGIGLVFVALSTALYA
;
A
#
# COMPACT_ATOMS: atom_id res chain seq x y z
N MET A 1 -24.50 -3.08 60.89
CA MET A 1 -24.15 -2.12 59.82
C MET A 1 -23.19 -2.81 58.87
N SER A 2 -23.66 -3.26 57.70
CA SER A 2 -22.83 -3.90 56.68
C SER A 2 -22.40 -2.83 55.68
N GLN A 3 -21.09 -2.56 55.59
CA GLN A 3 -20.56 -1.71 54.53
C GLN A 3 -20.23 -2.58 53.32
N ALA A 4 -20.93 -2.32 52.22
CA ALA A 4 -20.57 -2.84 50.91
C ALA A 4 -19.55 -1.89 50.28
N THR A 5 -18.29 -2.30 50.24
CA THR A 5 -17.26 -1.60 49.47
C THR A 5 -17.35 -2.05 48.01
N THR A 6 -17.95 -1.22 47.16
CA THR A 6 -17.96 -1.43 45.71
C THR A 6 -16.65 -0.97 45.10
N TYR A 7 -15.78 -1.91 44.73
CA TYR A 7 -14.63 -1.61 43.87
C TYR A 7 -15.12 -1.40 42.43
N GLY A 8 -15.03 -0.16 41.95
CA GLY A 8 -15.35 0.22 40.58
C GLY A 8 -14.57 -0.64 39.59
N ARG A 9 -15.30 -1.43 38.81
CA ARG A 9 -14.75 -2.32 37.80
C ARG A 9 -14.25 -1.50 36.62
N LEU A 10 -12.94 -1.24 36.55
CA LEU A 10 -12.25 -0.79 35.33
C LEU A 10 -12.15 -1.98 34.36
N THR A 11 -13.23 -2.26 33.64
CA THR A 11 -13.22 -3.26 32.56
C THR A 11 -13.72 -2.66 31.26
N ALA A 12 -12.89 -2.82 30.22
CA ALA A 12 -13.23 -2.81 28.80
C ALA A 12 -13.41 -1.44 28.10
N THR A 13 -12.28 -0.82 27.74
CA THR A 13 -12.21 0.14 26.61
C THR A 13 -11.05 -0.18 25.66
N ILE A 14 -9.97 -0.83 26.14
CA ILE A 14 -8.77 -1.13 25.35
C ILE A 14 -9.02 -2.11 24.19
N ARG A 15 -9.93 -3.09 24.38
CA ARG A 15 -10.15 -4.18 23.40
C ARG A 15 -10.98 -3.73 22.20
N GLU A 16 -11.86 -2.75 22.39
CA GLU A 16 -12.73 -2.19 21.35
C GLU A 16 -11.91 -1.34 20.37
N THR A 17 -11.09 -0.42 20.89
CA THR A 17 -10.25 0.45 20.07
C THR A 17 -9.27 -0.33 19.19
N ALA A 18 -8.66 -1.40 19.71
CA ALA A 18 -7.76 -2.25 18.92
C ALA A 18 -8.50 -3.05 17.82
N ALA A 19 -9.75 -3.45 18.08
CA ALA A 19 -10.59 -4.11 17.08
C ALA A 19 -11.00 -3.14 15.98
N ASP A 20 -11.29 -1.88 16.34
CA ASP A 20 -11.61 -0.82 15.38
C ASP A 20 -10.41 -0.45 14.52
N ASP A 21 -9.22 -0.30 15.12
CA ASP A 21 -7.98 -0.07 14.37
C ASP A 21 -7.72 -1.20 13.36
N ARG A 22 -7.93 -2.46 13.77
CA ARG A 22 -7.75 -3.59 12.87
C ARG A 22 -8.73 -3.55 11.68
N LYS A 23 -9.99 -3.17 11.92
CA LYS A 23 -11.00 -3.00 10.87
C LYS A 23 -10.62 -1.85 9.95
N LEU A 24 -10.21 -0.72 10.50
CA LEU A 24 -9.76 0.46 9.73
C LEU A 24 -8.55 0.12 8.87
N ALA A 25 -7.54 -0.55 9.42
CA ALA A 25 -6.38 -1.02 8.66
C ALA A 25 -6.81 -1.86 7.45
N GLY A 26 -7.66 -2.87 7.69
CA GLY A 26 -8.20 -3.72 6.63
C GLY A 26 -9.02 -2.94 5.60
N ALA A 27 -9.85 -1.99 6.04
CA ALA A 27 -10.66 -1.15 5.16
C ALA A 27 -9.80 -0.28 4.25
N PHE A 28 -8.76 0.37 4.77
CA PHE A 28 -7.82 1.15 3.96
C PHE A 28 -7.06 0.27 2.96
N PHE A 29 -6.59 -0.92 3.36
CA PHE A 29 -5.91 -1.83 2.44
C PHE A 29 -6.82 -2.37 1.34
N LEU A 30 -8.06 -2.72 1.70
CA LEU A 30 -9.06 -3.17 0.72
C LEU A 30 -9.43 -2.03 -0.24
N ALA A 31 -9.71 -0.84 0.29
CA ALA A 31 -10.04 0.34 -0.49
C ALA A 31 -8.90 0.71 -1.43
N LEU A 32 -7.64 0.67 -0.95
CA LEU A 32 -6.44 0.89 -1.77
C LEU A 32 -6.40 -0.09 -2.95
N ALA A 33 -6.49 -1.39 -2.68
CA ALA A 33 -6.37 -2.41 -3.72
C ALA A 33 -7.52 -2.31 -4.74
N ALA A 34 -8.75 -2.16 -4.25
CA ALA A 34 -9.93 -2.04 -5.10
C ALA A 34 -9.89 -0.77 -5.96
N GLN A 35 -9.54 0.36 -5.35
CA GLN A 35 -9.45 1.66 -6.03
C GLN A 35 -8.36 1.62 -7.10
N PHE A 36 -7.15 1.20 -6.75
CA PHE A 36 -6.04 1.18 -7.69
C PHE A 36 -6.33 0.24 -8.87
N MET A 37 -6.78 -0.98 -8.58
CA MET A 37 -7.10 -1.96 -9.62
C MET A 37 -8.20 -1.45 -10.56
N THR A 38 -9.25 -0.83 -10.01
CA THR A 38 -10.33 -0.24 -10.82
C THR A 38 -9.82 0.89 -11.70
N VAL A 39 -9.02 1.81 -11.12
CA VAL A 39 -8.52 2.97 -11.86
C VAL A 39 -7.55 2.56 -12.96
N ILE A 40 -6.61 1.64 -12.72
CA ILE A 40 -5.67 1.23 -13.78
C ILE A 40 -6.38 0.52 -14.92
N MET A 41 -7.42 -0.28 -14.64
CA MET A 41 -8.22 -0.94 -15.69
C MET A 41 -9.04 0.08 -16.49
N LEU A 42 -9.67 1.04 -15.79
CA LEU A 42 -10.43 2.11 -16.43
C LEU A 42 -9.52 2.98 -17.31
N ALA A 43 -8.39 3.43 -16.78
CA ALA A 43 -7.44 4.26 -17.51
C ALA A 43 -6.91 3.54 -18.76
N ALA A 44 -6.51 2.28 -18.63
CA ALA A 44 -6.05 1.51 -19.78
C ALA A 44 -7.14 1.28 -20.83
N ALA A 45 -8.41 1.16 -20.44
CA ALA A 45 -9.51 1.08 -21.39
C ALA A 45 -9.80 2.41 -22.11
N MET A 46 -9.38 3.54 -21.53
CA MET A 46 -9.57 4.88 -22.10
C MET A 46 -8.49 5.27 -23.11
N VAL A 47 -7.26 4.76 -22.96
CA VAL A 47 -6.13 5.09 -23.84
C VAL A 47 -6.14 4.18 -25.07
N PRO A 48 -6.35 4.71 -26.29
CA PRO A 48 -6.42 3.88 -27.50
C PRO A 48 -5.10 3.12 -27.75
N GLY A 49 -5.20 1.80 -27.93
CA GLY A 49 -4.04 0.97 -28.26
C GLY A 49 -3.06 0.73 -27.12
N TYR A 50 -3.41 1.08 -25.88
CA TYR A 50 -2.57 0.79 -24.72
C TYR A 50 -2.42 -0.74 -24.53
N ASP A 51 -1.16 -1.19 -24.46
CA ASP A 51 -0.81 -2.59 -24.25
C ASP A 51 -0.27 -2.80 -22.83
N PHE A 52 -1.01 -3.56 -22.01
CA PHE A 52 -0.56 -3.93 -20.67
C PHE A 52 0.68 -4.85 -20.66
N GLY A 53 0.88 -5.64 -21.71
CA GLY A 53 1.97 -6.61 -21.79
C GLY A 53 3.31 -5.98 -22.17
N GLY A 54 3.29 -4.98 -23.05
CA GLY A 54 4.47 -4.28 -23.54
C GLY A 54 4.70 -2.87 -22.97
N GLY A 55 3.68 -2.23 -22.41
CA GLY A 55 3.74 -0.86 -21.89
C GLY A 55 3.95 -0.77 -20.38
N ALA A 56 4.39 0.40 -19.91
CA ALA A 56 4.47 0.68 -18.49
C ALA A 56 3.14 1.26 -18.01
N ILE A 57 2.66 0.83 -16.84
CA ILE A 57 1.44 1.43 -16.26
C ILE A 57 1.55 2.94 -16.05
N SER A 58 2.77 3.46 -15.90
CA SER A 58 3.06 4.89 -15.79
C SER A 58 2.79 5.67 -17.07
N ASP A 59 2.67 5.02 -18.23
CA ASP A 59 2.27 5.67 -19.49
C ASP A 59 0.84 6.24 -19.37
N LEU A 60 -0.01 5.60 -18.56
CA LEU A 60 -1.36 6.09 -18.22
C LEU A 60 -1.32 7.41 -17.43
N GLY A 61 -0.19 7.73 -16.81
CA GLY A 61 0.06 8.98 -16.09
C GLY A 61 0.44 10.16 -16.99
N VAL A 62 0.71 9.93 -18.28
CA VAL A 62 1.06 11.00 -19.24
C VAL A 62 0.07 11.13 -20.39
N ALA A 63 -0.70 10.08 -20.69
CA ALA A 63 -1.78 10.16 -21.67
C ALA A 63 -2.83 11.20 -21.25
N ALA A 64 -3.22 12.09 -22.16
CA ALA A 64 -4.06 13.25 -21.86
C ALA A 64 -5.42 12.87 -21.27
N GLU A 65 -5.97 11.72 -21.68
CA GLU A 65 -7.25 11.19 -21.26
C GLU A 65 -7.24 10.70 -19.81
N THR A 66 -6.08 10.28 -19.31
CA THR A 66 -5.97 9.53 -18.04
C THR A 66 -4.98 10.10 -17.04
N ALA A 67 -4.14 11.05 -17.43
CA ALA A 67 -3.05 11.57 -16.61
C ALA A 67 -3.53 11.98 -15.22
N LEU A 68 -4.60 12.79 -15.12
CA LEU A 68 -5.14 13.20 -13.83
C LEU A 68 -5.67 12.00 -13.02
N LEU A 69 -6.44 11.11 -13.66
CA LEU A 69 -7.07 9.96 -13.01
C LEU A 69 -6.01 9.00 -12.44
N PHE A 70 -4.99 8.67 -13.23
CA PHE A 70 -3.93 7.75 -12.84
C PHE A 70 -3.01 8.35 -11.76
N ASN A 71 -2.54 9.58 -11.95
CA ASN A 71 -1.62 10.22 -11.02
C ASN A 71 -2.29 10.53 -9.66
N ALA A 72 -3.54 11.00 -9.67
CA ALA A 72 -4.30 11.20 -8.43
C ALA A 72 -4.55 9.87 -7.71
N SER A 73 -4.81 8.80 -8.46
CA SER A 73 -4.94 7.43 -7.92
C SER A 73 -3.67 6.98 -7.19
N LEU A 74 -2.47 7.24 -7.74
CA LEU A 74 -1.21 6.92 -7.05
C LEU A 74 -1.03 7.68 -5.73
N VAL A 75 -1.46 8.95 -5.68
CA VAL A 75 -1.47 9.73 -4.43
C VAL A 75 -2.43 9.11 -3.42
N VAL A 76 -3.65 8.74 -3.84
CA VAL A 76 -4.64 8.07 -2.98
C VAL A 76 -4.11 6.72 -2.48
N VAL A 77 -3.44 5.95 -3.33
CA VAL A 77 -2.77 4.69 -2.96
C VAL A 77 -1.79 4.93 -1.81
N GLY A 78 -0.90 5.91 -1.94
CA GLY A 78 0.07 6.18 -0.89
C GLY A 78 -0.56 6.67 0.41
N LEU A 79 -1.60 7.51 0.35
CA LEU A 79 -2.34 7.96 1.53
C LEU A 79 -3.06 6.81 2.24
N PHE A 80 -3.77 5.95 1.50
CA PHE A 80 -4.43 4.78 2.08
C PHE A 80 -3.41 3.78 2.63
N ASN A 81 -2.24 3.65 2.00
CA ASN A 81 -1.18 2.79 2.52
C ASN A 81 -0.61 3.32 3.85
N LEU A 82 -0.40 4.64 3.94
CA LEU A 82 0.05 5.30 5.18
C LEU A 82 -0.98 5.14 6.30
N LEU A 83 -2.25 5.42 6.02
CA LEU A 83 -3.33 5.30 7.00
C LEU A 83 -3.52 3.84 7.44
N GLY A 84 -3.59 2.92 6.50
CA GLY A 84 -3.69 1.49 6.79
C GLY A 84 -2.49 0.98 7.59
N GLY A 85 -1.27 1.40 7.22
CA GLY A 85 -0.03 1.09 7.94
C GLY A 85 0.01 1.66 9.35
N TYR A 86 -0.52 2.87 9.55
CA TYR A 86 -0.63 3.50 10.87
C TYR A 86 -1.57 2.72 11.80
N PHE A 87 -2.76 2.36 11.32
CA PHE A 87 -3.69 1.52 12.08
C PHE A 87 -3.14 0.12 12.31
N PHE A 88 -2.45 -0.46 11.32
CA PHE A 88 -1.75 -1.73 11.48
C PHE A 88 -0.69 -1.66 12.58
N TYR A 89 0.06 -0.56 12.66
CA TYR A 89 1.00 -0.30 13.75
C TYR A 89 0.30 -0.17 15.10
N ARG A 90 -0.83 0.55 15.19
CA ARG A 90 -1.58 0.63 16.43
C ARG A 90 -2.06 -0.74 16.92
N THR A 91 -2.41 -1.65 16.01
CA THR A 91 -2.80 -3.02 16.36
C THR A 91 -1.61 -3.90 16.78
N HIS A 92 -0.44 -3.78 16.14
CA HIS A 92 0.67 -4.74 16.31
C HIS A 92 1.90 -4.20 17.08
N GLY A 93 1.99 -2.88 17.27
CA GLY A 93 3.07 -2.19 17.99
C GLY A 93 4.44 -2.21 17.31
N LYS A 94 4.54 -2.61 16.03
CA LYS A 94 5.83 -2.75 15.33
C LYS A 94 6.14 -1.55 14.44
N ARG A 95 6.88 -0.57 14.99
CA ARG A 95 7.26 0.68 14.30
C ARG A 95 8.01 0.46 12.99
N TRP A 96 8.89 -0.55 12.93
CA TRP A 96 9.64 -0.85 11.72
C TRP A 96 8.74 -1.27 10.56
N ILE A 97 7.62 -1.97 10.84
CA ILE A 97 6.64 -2.32 9.80
C ILE A 97 5.99 -1.04 9.28
N PHE A 98 5.58 -0.13 10.16
CA PHE A 98 5.05 1.16 9.72
C PHE A 98 6.05 1.96 8.88
N GLY A 99 7.34 1.93 9.23
CA GLY A 99 8.39 2.55 8.41
C GLY A 99 8.40 2.01 6.97
N VAL A 100 8.21 0.70 6.79
CA VAL A 100 8.09 0.08 5.47
C VAL A 100 6.83 0.56 4.72
N PHE A 101 5.67 0.62 5.39
CA PHE A 101 4.45 1.17 4.80
C PHE A 101 4.62 2.65 4.43
N ALA A 102 5.35 3.43 5.24
CA ALA A 102 5.60 4.82 4.97
C ALA A 102 6.50 5.03 3.75
N LEU A 103 7.57 4.26 3.62
CA LEU A 103 8.44 4.31 2.44
C LEU A 103 7.70 3.90 1.16
N ALA A 104 6.88 2.86 1.21
CA ALA A 104 6.03 2.45 0.08
C ALA A 104 5.03 3.55 -0.30
N GLY A 105 4.36 4.14 0.70
CA GLY A 105 3.39 5.21 0.47
C GLY A 105 4.00 6.50 -0.07
N ILE A 106 5.19 6.89 0.42
CA ILE A 106 5.95 8.03 -0.09
C ILE A 106 6.35 7.79 -1.54
N GLY A 107 6.82 6.59 -1.89
CA GLY A 107 7.12 6.23 -3.27
C GLY A 107 5.90 6.37 -4.19
N ALA A 108 4.73 5.88 -3.75
CA ALA A 108 3.49 5.98 -4.52
C ALA A 108 3.04 7.43 -4.72
N ILE A 109 3.05 8.23 -3.64
CA ILE A 109 2.73 9.67 -3.72
C ILE A 109 3.72 10.37 -4.65
N GLY A 110 5.01 10.09 -4.51
CA GLY A 110 6.04 10.64 -5.40
C GLY A 110 5.77 10.29 -6.86
N ALA A 111 5.45 9.04 -7.19
CA ALA A 111 5.16 8.63 -8.56
C ALA A 111 3.88 9.28 -9.14
N GLY A 112 2.91 9.63 -8.29
CA GLY A 112 1.75 10.41 -8.69
C GLY A 112 2.03 11.92 -8.84
N LEU A 113 2.94 12.48 -8.03
CA LEU A 113 3.32 13.90 -8.11
C LEU A 113 4.34 14.19 -9.21
N PHE A 114 5.11 13.19 -9.60
CA PHE A 114 6.10 13.23 -10.68
C PHE A 114 5.64 12.26 -11.77
N PRO A 115 4.84 12.70 -12.76
CA PRO A 115 4.44 11.85 -13.88
C PRO A 115 5.65 11.35 -14.70
N LEU A 116 5.44 10.35 -15.55
CA LEU A 116 6.52 9.63 -16.22
C LEU A 116 7.46 10.54 -17.03
N ASP A 117 6.92 11.59 -17.66
CA ASP A 117 7.64 12.58 -18.45
C ASP A 117 8.60 13.47 -17.63
N THR A 118 8.54 13.43 -16.30
CA THR A 118 9.52 14.08 -15.42
C THR A 118 10.86 13.33 -15.36
N GLY A 119 10.92 12.08 -15.82
CA GLY A 119 12.15 11.29 -15.88
C GLY A 119 12.61 10.80 -14.51
N ALA A 120 13.82 11.18 -14.10
CA ALA A 120 14.49 10.64 -12.91
C ALA A 120 13.68 10.75 -11.59
N PRO A 121 12.95 11.84 -11.29
CA PRO A 121 12.08 11.93 -10.11
C PRO A 121 10.98 10.86 -10.10
N HIS A 122 10.37 10.60 -11.25
CA HIS A 122 9.40 9.51 -11.41
C HIS A 122 10.05 8.16 -11.16
N SER A 123 11.16 7.86 -11.85
CA SER A 123 11.85 6.57 -11.75
C SER A 123 12.27 6.25 -10.32
N LEU A 124 12.80 7.23 -9.58
CA LEU A 124 13.19 7.05 -8.19
C LEU A 124 11.97 6.77 -7.30
N SER A 125 10.88 7.52 -7.50
CA SER A 125 9.65 7.34 -6.72
C SER A 125 8.98 5.99 -7.00
N ALA A 126 8.93 5.59 -8.27
CA ALA A 126 8.42 4.30 -8.72
C ALA A 126 9.26 3.14 -8.18
N LEU A 127 10.59 3.23 -8.22
CA LEU A 127 11.48 2.24 -7.62
C LEU A 127 11.23 2.11 -6.11
N LEU A 128 11.11 3.23 -5.41
CA LEU A 128 10.80 3.24 -3.98
C LEU A 128 9.46 2.56 -3.70
N ALA A 129 8.42 2.87 -4.48
CA ALA A 129 7.11 2.23 -4.36
C ALA A 129 7.19 0.72 -4.60
N PHE A 130 7.70 0.28 -5.76
CA PHE A 130 7.75 -1.13 -6.13
C PHE A 130 8.59 -1.95 -5.15
N LEU A 131 9.74 -1.43 -4.71
CA LEU A 131 10.57 -2.10 -3.72
C LEU A 131 9.79 -2.25 -2.41
N PHE A 132 9.30 -1.15 -1.83
CA PHE A 132 8.75 -1.18 -0.49
C PHE A 132 7.33 -1.75 -0.41
N PHE A 133 6.51 -1.74 -1.46
CA PHE A 133 5.25 -2.51 -1.48
C PHE A 133 5.49 -4.02 -1.40
N ASN A 134 6.56 -4.50 -2.02
CA ASN A 134 6.93 -5.91 -1.94
C ASN A 134 7.58 -6.26 -0.59
N VAL A 135 8.48 -5.41 -0.07
CA VAL A 135 9.00 -5.55 1.29
C VAL A 135 7.87 -5.46 2.33
N GLN A 136 6.85 -4.63 2.10
CA GLN A 136 5.66 -4.51 2.94
C GLN A 136 4.89 -5.82 3.04
N ALA A 137 4.74 -6.55 1.94
CA ALA A 137 4.11 -7.88 1.96
C ALA A 137 4.91 -8.84 2.85
N LEU A 138 6.24 -8.87 2.71
CA LEU A 138 7.12 -9.70 3.55
C LEU A 138 7.10 -9.28 5.03
N ALA A 139 7.13 -7.97 5.30
CA ALA A 139 7.06 -7.42 6.65
C ALA A 139 5.74 -7.81 7.33
N SER A 140 4.62 -7.69 6.60
CA SER A 140 3.29 -8.09 7.05
C SER A 140 3.22 -9.59 7.32
N ALA A 141 3.89 -10.42 6.52
CA ALA A 141 3.95 -11.87 6.72
C ALA A 141 4.50 -12.28 8.10
N THR A 142 5.31 -11.43 8.75
CA THR A 142 5.79 -11.69 10.12
C THR A 142 4.70 -11.64 11.18
N ARG A 143 3.53 -11.06 10.85
CA ARG A 143 2.35 -10.96 11.72
C ARG A 143 1.20 -11.87 11.28
N LEU A 144 1.32 -12.53 10.12
CA LEU A 144 0.30 -13.40 9.56
C LEU A 144 0.59 -14.88 9.85
N ARG A 145 -0.43 -15.72 9.72
CA ARG A 145 -0.34 -17.19 9.87
C ARG A 145 -1.12 -17.88 8.75
N GLY A 146 -0.84 -19.17 8.54
CA GLY A 146 -1.54 -20.00 7.56
C GLY A 146 -1.45 -19.47 6.13
N ALA A 147 -2.53 -19.61 5.36
CA ALA A 147 -2.60 -19.24 3.95
C ALA A 147 -2.20 -17.78 3.68
N MET A 148 -2.65 -16.83 4.51
CA MET A 148 -2.33 -15.41 4.33
C MET A 148 -0.83 -15.10 4.47
N ARG A 149 -0.12 -15.85 5.31
CA ARG A 149 1.35 -15.74 5.40
C ARG A 149 2.00 -16.22 4.10
N ALA A 150 1.57 -17.38 3.58
CA ALA A 150 2.10 -17.92 2.34
C ALA A 150 1.84 -16.96 1.16
N VAL A 151 0.61 -16.45 1.02
CA VAL A 151 0.26 -15.46 -0.02
C VAL A 151 1.14 -14.22 0.09
N SER A 152 1.35 -13.68 1.29
CA SER A 152 2.18 -12.49 1.47
C SER A 152 3.65 -12.74 1.14
N VAL A 153 4.21 -13.90 1.52
CA VAL A 153 5.58 -14.27 1.19
C VAL A 153 5.75 -14.45 -0.32
N LEU A 154 4.81 -15.15 -0.97
CA LEU A 154 4.85 -15.37 -2.42
C LEU A 154 4.70 -14.06 -3.19
N ALA A 155 3.70 -13.24 -2.85
CA ALA A 155 3.48 -11.95 -3.52
C ALA A 155 4.70 -11.03 -3.40
N GLY A 156 5.21 -10.84 -2.18
CA GLY A 156 6.39 -10.00 -1.96
C GLY A 156 7.66 -10.59 -2.59
N GLY A 157 7.86 -11.91 -2.49
CA GLY A 157 9.03 -12.58 -3.06
C GLY A 157 9.06 -12.49 -4.59
N ILE A 158 7.94 -12.82 -5.25
CA ILE A 158 7.81 -12.71 -6.71
C ILE A 158 8.03 -11.26 -7.14
N GLY A 159 7.37 -10.29 -6.51
CA GLY A 159 7.53 -8.90 -6.90
C GLY A 159 8.95 -8.35 -6.69
N LEU A 160 9.67 -8.77 -5.65
CA LEU A 160 11.09 -8.42 -5.49
C LEU A 160 11.98 -9.00 -6.59
N VAL A 161 11.69 -10.24 -7.05
CA VAL A 161 12.37 -10.81 -8.22
C VAL A 161 12.12 -9.94 -9.45
N PHE A 162 10.88 -9.52 -9.69
CA PHE A 162 10.56 -8.61 -10.79
C PHE A 162 11.28 -7.26 -10.68
N VAL A 163 11.37 -6.67 -9.49
CA VAL A 163 12.11 -5.41 -9.27
C VAL A 163 13.61 -5.59 -9.55
N ALA A 164 14.19 -6.71 -9.11
CA ALA A 164 15.61 -7.01 -9.38
C ALA A 164 15.86 -7.23 -10.88
N LEU A 165 14.98 -7.97 -11.56
CA LEU A 165 15.11 -8.23 -12.99
C LEU A 165 14.91 -6.96 -13.81
N SER A 166 13.91 -6.13 -13.48
CA SER A 166 13.66 -4.89 -14.21
C SER A 166 14.85 -3.94 -14.05
N THR A 167 15.38 -3.76 -12.84
CA THR A 167 16.54 -2.88 -12.63
C THR A 167 17.84 -3.44 -13.25
N ALA A 168 18.06 -4.76 -13.24
CA ALA A 168 19.24 -5.37 -13.84
C ALA A 168 19.26 -5.31 -15.38
N LEU A 169 18.09 -5.29 -16.02
CA LEU A 169 17.98 -5.19 -17.49
C LEU A 169 18.26 -3.77 -18.02
N TYR A 170 18.29 -2.75 -17.15
CA TYR A 170 18.55 -1.35 -17.50
C TYR A 170 19.84 -0.79 -16.88
N ALA A 171 20.67 -1.63 -16.25
CA ALA A 171 21.98 -1.29 -15.69
C ALA A 171 23.12 -1.71 -16.62
#